data_AF-A0A7V4T5E6-F1
#
_entry.id   AF-A0A7V4T5E6-F1
#
_cell.length_a   1.000
_cell.length_b   1.000
_cell.length_c   1.000
_cell.angle_alpha   90.00
_cell.angle_beta   90.00
_cell.angle_gamma   90.00
#
_symmetry.space_group_name_H-M   'P 1'
#
loop_
_entity.id
_entity.type
_entity.pdbx_description
1 polymer ?
#
loop_
_entity_poly.entity_id
_entity_poly.type
_entity_poly.pdbx_seq_one_letter_code
_entity_poly.pdbx_strand_id
1 'polypeptide(L)'
;MLEKDARRILFFRALGETDHEGVILPSSLLETVRKNMEPFLKDIDYFARFCRSLEKIAGRRHNIDFSTYYTAFDFKLGSSGLFFLISFLVGLGSNYFGSAPRVNILLNPLMILLCWNFTIYLILLFKGTVFRKYTLPHSNTAFKLINFGRSIKNKFNLLFPKKSKKSILLRNARIYFIKLWLQQTSTLSAARLSFILHGMAIALTCGVVTGLYLRGLFQEYQFAWLSTFDKSIIMSLGKVIFAPVLFLIQGNMPKENMGAAWIHLFAASAVFYILLPRFLLLFHSRYKIKKLSRSIEPNMTLPIFKKWRSDSVIFDLYLYSYTLNDKNLLLLNEALERVFGHQYKLITKNIQWGENLPKLLNQERIPMFC
;
A
#
# COMPACT_ATOMS: atom_id res chain seq x y z
N MET A 1 -6.95 11.25 -11.15
CA MET A 1 -6.88 9.93 -11.81
C MET A 1 -7.41 8.84 -10.88
N LEU A 2 -8.10 7.81 -11.41
CA LEU A 2 -8.54 6.64 -10.64
C LEU A 2 -7.34 5.76 -10.24
N GLU A 3 -7.37 5.17 -9.04
CA GLU A 3 -6.31 4.27 -8.55
C GLU A 3 -6.01 3.11 -9.51
N LYS A 4 -7.04 2.56 -10.16
CA LYS A 4 -6.87 1.48 -11.13
C LYS A 4 -6.02 1.89 -12.33
N ASP A 5 -6.20 3.11 -12.83
CA ASP A 5 -5.42 3.64 -13.94
C ASP A 5 -3.98 3.93 -13.52
N ALA A 6 -3.79 4.50 -12.33
CA ALA A 6 -2.46 4.72 -11.75
C ALA A 6 -1.66 3.40 -11.65
N ARG A 7 -2.29 2.34 -11.15
CA ARG A 7 -1.69 1.01 -11.04
C ARG A 7 -1.33 0.42 -12.38
N ARG A 8 -2.25 0.51 -13.35
CA ARG A 8 -2.03 0.02 -14.71
C ARG A 8 -0.82 0.70 -15.35
N ILE A 9 -0.76 2.02 -15.28
CA ILE A 9 0.34 2.81 -15.85
C ILE A 9 1.68 2.39 -15.24
N LEU A 10 1.77 2.34 -13.90
CA LEU A 10 3.00 1.93 -13.21
C LEU A 10 3.40 0.48 -13.54
N PHE A 11 2.43 -0.39 -13.76
CA PHE A 11 2.70 -1.77 -14.15
C PHE A 11 3.23 -1.87 -15.59
N PHE A 12 2.62 -1.18 -16.55
CA PHE A 12 3.11 -1.16 -17.93
C PHE A 12 4.49 -0.50 -18.05
N ARG A 13 4.79 0.49 -17.19
CA ARG A 13 6.15 1.00 -17.04
C ARG A 13 7.11 -0.06 -16.52
N ALA A 14 6.74 -0.76 -15.45
CA ALA A 14 7.55 -1.83 -14.90
C ALA A 14 7.81 -2.95 -15.91
N LEU A 15 6.83 -3.22 -16.77
CA LEU A 15 6.96 -4.13 -17.89
C LEU A 15 7.93 -3.58 -18.94
N GLY A 16 7.84 -2.29 -19.28
CA GLY A 16 8.76 -1.59 -20.19
C GLY A 16 10.23 -1.65 -19.78
N GLU A 17 10.49 -1.65 -18.48
CA GLU A 17 11.83 -1.72 -17.86
C GLU A 17 12.35 -3.16 -17.68
N THR A 18 11.49 -4.17 -17.79
CA THR A 18 11.89 -5.58 -17.57
C THR A 18 11.85 -6.42 -18.84
N ASP A 19 11.00 -6.06 -19.81
CA ASP A 19 10.92 -6.68 -21.12
C ASP A 19 11.79 -5.90 -22.12
N HIS A 20 13.09 -6.13 -22.11
CA HIS A 20 14.02 -5.48 -23.05
C HIS A 20 13.96 -6.08 -24.46
N GLU A 21 13.63 -7.37 -24.55
CA GLU A 21 13.65 -8.15 -25.78
C GLU A 21 12.32 -8.13 -26.54
N GLY A 22 11.26 -7.55 -25.95
CA GLY A 22 9.94 -7.46 -26.57
C GLY A 22 9.16 -8.78 -26.60
N VAL A 23 9.34 -9.61 -25.57
CA VAL A 23 8.71 -10.94 -25.45
C VAL A 23 7.20 -10.84 -25.17
N ILE A 24 6.78 -9.78 -24.46
CA ILE A 24 5.39 -9.55 -24.03
C ILE A 24 4.78 -8.38 -24.79
N LEU A 25 5.55 -7.31 -24.99
CA LEU A 25 5.16 -6.18 -25.82
C LEU A 25 6.14 -6.04 -26.99
N PRO A 26 5.68 -5.79 -28.23
CA PRO A 26 6.56 -5.45 -29.34
C PRO A 26 7.55 -4.34 -28.99
N SER A 27 8.78 -4.43 -29.49
CA SER A 27 9.87 -3.47 -29.24
C SER A 27 9.47 -2.02 -29.55
N SER A 28 8.71 -1.81 -30.64
CA SER A 28 8.17 -0.50 -31.02
C SER A 28 7.20 0.08 -29.98
N LEU A 29 6.37 -0.77 -29.36
CA LEU A 29 5.44 -0.36 -28.30
C LEU A 29 6.18 -0.14 -26.98
N LEU A 30 7.24 -0.90 -26.69
CA LEU A 30 8.11 -0.66 -25.53
C LEU A 30 8.84 0.67 -25.64
N GLU A 31 9.36 1.00 -26.82
CA GLU A 31 9.92 2.33 -27.09
C GLU A 31 8.87 3.41 -26.93
N THR A 32 7.64 3.20 -27.41
CA THR A 32 6.54 4.15 -27.23
C THR A 32 6.22 4.35 -25.74
N VAL A 33 6.18 3.26 -24.94
CA VAL A 33 5.97 3.34 -23.49
C VAL A 33 7.11 4.08 -22.80
N ARG A 34 8.37 3.93 -23.27
CA ARG A 34 9.54 4.63 -22.71
C ARG A 34 9.61 6.10 -23.14
N LYS A 35 9.45 6.40 -24.42
CA LYS A 35 9.54 7.74 -25.04
C LYS A 35 8.34 8.62 -24.69
N ASN A 36 7.13 8.07 -24.69
CA ASN A 36 5.92 8.82 -24.28
C ASN A 36 5.73 8.88 -22.75
N MET A 37 6.79 8.64 -21.95
CA MET A 37 6.76 8.90 -20.50
C MET A 37 6.88 10.38 -20.14
N GLU A 38 7.47 11.24 -20.97
CA GLU A 38 7.47 12.69 -20.71
C GLU A 38 6.07 13.35 -20.88
N PRO A 39 5.27 13.01 -21.91
CA PRO A 39 3.87 13.43 -22.05
C PRO A 39 2.95 13.06 -20.88
N PHE A 40 3.38 12.16 -19.97
CA PHE A 40 2.74 11.89 -18.69
C PHE A 40 2.52 13.16 -17.84
N LEU A 41 3.31 14.21 -18.12
CA LEU A 41 3.18 15.55 -17.52
C LEU A 41 2.07 16.41 -18.14
N LYS A 42 1.62 16.13 -19.36
CA LYS A 42 0.70 17.01 -20.11
C LYS A 42 -0.73 16.46 -20.25
N ASP A 43 -0.92 15.14 -20.44
CA ASP A 43 -2.27 14.52 -20.48
C ASP A 43 -2.29 13.10 -19.88
N ILE A 44 -2.65 13.03 -18.60
CA ILE A 44 -2.74 11.79 -17.83
C ILE A 44 -3.84 10.86 -18.37
N ASP A 45 -4.93 11.42 -18.88
CA ASP A 45 -6.09 10.64 -19.33
C ASP A 45 -5.82 9.97 -20.68
N TYR A 46 -5.09 10.63 -21.57
CA TYR A 46 -4.62 10.03 -22.81
C TYR A 46 -3.75 8.80 -22.54
N PHE A 47 -2.77 8.93 -21.65
CA PHE A 47 -1.86 7.82 -21.35
C PHE A 47 -2.58 6.66 -20.64
N ALA A 48 -3.54 6.97 -19.75
CA ALA A 48 -4.41 5.94 -19.15
C ALA A 48 -5.20 5.17 -20.22
N ARG A 49 -5.74 5.85 -21.24
CA ARG A 49 -6.41 5.23 -22.39
C ARG A 49 -5.43 4.38 -23.21
N PHE A 50 -4.22 4.87 -23.48
CA PHE A 50 -3.18 4.13 -24.18
C PHE A 50 -2.82 2.82 -23.45
N CYS A 51 -2.55 2.87 -22.14
CA CYS A 51 -2.27 1.67 -21.35
C CYS A 51 -3.46 0.70 -21.31
N ARG A 52 -4.71 1.18 -21.31
CA ARG A 52 -5.90 0.31 -21.43
C ARG A 52 -5.94 -0.43 -22.76
N SER A 53 -5.60 0.26 -23.85
CA SER A 53 -5.51 -0.34 -25.18
C SER A 53 -4.39 -1.37 -25.24
N LEU A 54 -3.22 -1.07 -24.69
CA LEU A 54 -2.11 -2.02 -24.58
C LEU A 54 -2.49 -3.27 -23.78
N GLU A 55 -3.16 -3.10 -22.64
CA GLU A 55 -3.67 -4.22 -21.84
C GLU A 55 -4.57 -5.14 -22.65
N LYS A 56 -5.51 -4.57 -23.42
CA LYS A 56 -6.41 -5.36 -24.27
C LYS A 56 -5.67 -6.10 -25.38
N ILE A 57 -4.74 -5.43 -26.06
CA ILE A 57 -3.98 -6.00 -27.19
C ILE A 57 -3.05 -7.11 -26.69
N ALA A 58 -2.20 -6.82 -25.71
CA ALA A 58 -1.26 -7.78 -25.15
C ALA A 58 -1.98 -8.94 -24.45
N GLY A 59 -3.10 -8.64 -23.76
CA GLY A 59 -3.89 -9.63 -23.05
C GLY A 59 -4.52 -10.64 -24.00
N ARG A 60 -5.05 -10.19 -25.15
CA ARG A 60 -5.55 -11.08 -26.22
C ARG A 60 -4.43 -11.89 -26.86
N ARG A 61 -3.31 -11.25 -27.21
CA ARG A 61 -2.18 -11.91 -27.90
C ARG A 61 -1.58 -13.05 -27.10
N HIS A 62 -1.50 -12.90 -25.77
CA HIS A 62 -0.82 -13.88 -24.91
C HIS A 62 -1.78 -14.67 -24.02
N ASN A 63 -3.09 -14.43 -24.11
CA ASN A 63 -4.11 -14.97 -23.21
C ASN A 63 -3.77 -14.72 -21.72
N ILE A 64 -3.36 -13.49 -21.41
CA ILE A 64 -2.93 -13.08 -20.07
C ILE A 64 -3.85 -12.00 -19.54
N ASP A 65 -4.45 -12.22 -18.37
CA ASP A 65 -5.11 -11.17 -17.62
C ASP A 65 -4.06 -10.36 -16.83
N PHE A 66 -3.63 -9.24 -17.41
CA PHE A 66 -2.69 -8.33 -16.75
C PHE A 66 -3.26 -7.72 -15.47
N SER A 67 -4.59 -7.63 -15.34
CA SER A 67 -5.23 -7.05 -14.16
C SER A 67 -4.85 -7.81 -12.90
N THR A 68 -4.70 -9.13 -12.98
CA THR A 68 -4.25 -9.97 -11.87
C THR A 68 -2.87 -9.55 -11.31
N TYR A 69 -1.98 -8.98 -12.14
CA TYR A 69 -0.62 -8.62 -11.71
C TYR A 69 -0.53 -7.31 -10.94
N TYR A 70 -1.35 -6.31 -11.31
CA TYR A 70 -1.35 -4.98 -10.67
C TYR A 70 -2.51 -4.78 -9.67
N THR A 71 -3.50 -5.68 -9.66
CA THR A 71 -4.58 -5.71 -8.65
C THR A 71 -4.34 -6.69 -7.50
N ALA A 72 -3.28 -7.50 -7.52
CA ALA A 72 -3.00 -8.43 -6.41
C ALA A 72 -2.78 -7.77 -5.04
N PHE A 73 -2.46 -6.47 -5.02
CA PHE A 73 -2.38 -5.64 -3.82
C PHE A 73 -3.57 -4.67 -3.69
N ASP A 74 -4.67 -4.95 -4.39
CA ASP A 74 -5.86 -4.14 -4.28
C ASP A 74 -6.46 -4.35 -2.90
N PHE A 75 -6.53 -3.25 -2.14
CA PHE A 75 -7.10 -3.27 -0.81
C PHE A 75 -8.61 -3.32 -0.96
N LYS A 76 -9.14 -4.51 -1.25
CA LYS A 76 -10.57 -4.76 -1.22
C LYS A 76 -10.97 -4.86 0.23
N LEU A 77 -11.88 -3.98 0.67
CA LEU A 77 -12.40 -3.98 2.04
C LEU A 77 -12.90 -5.39 2.45
N GLY A 78 -13.41 -6.16 1.50
CA GLY A 78 -13.83 -7.56 1.68
C GLY A 78 -12.70 -8.54 2.05
N SER A 79 -11.48 -8.38 1.54
CA SER A 79 -10.36 -9.28 1.93
C SER A 79 -9.83 -9.00 3.33
N SER A 80 -10.16 -7.84 3.90
CA SER A 80 -9.87 -7.54 5.31
C SER A 80 -10.79 -8.31 6.27
N GLY A 81 -11.95 -8.77 5.79
CA GLY A 81 -12.91 -9.53 6.59
C GLY A 81 -12.31 -10.80 7.19
N LEU A 82 -11.44 -11.51 6.46
CA LEU A 82 -10.76 -12.69 6.97
C LEU A 82 -9.84 -12.37 8.16
N PHE A 83 -9.08 -11.26 8.09
CA PHE A 83 -8.23 -10.85 9.21
C PHE A 83 -9.07 -10.46 10.44
N PHE A 84 -10.22 -9.82 10.24
CA PHE A 84 -11.13 -9.47 11.33
C PHE A 84 -11.76 -10.71 11.93
N LEU A 85 -12.21 -11.67 11.11
CA LEU A 85 -12.75 -12.94 11.57
C LEU A 85 -11.72 -13.73 12.37
N ILE A 86 -10.50 -13.89 11.85
CA ILE A 86 -9.42 -14.58 12.57
C ILE A 86 -9.15 -13.88 13.90
N SER A 87 -9.07 -12.55 13.91
CA SER A 87 -8.83 -11.79 15.15
C SER A 87 -9.97 -11.99 16.16
N PHE A 88 -11.22 -11.97 15.70
CA PHE A 88 -12.39 -12.25 16.54
C PHE A 88 -12.36 -13.65 17.13
N LEU A 89 -12.08 -14.67 16.31
CA LEU A 89 -12.00 -16.06 16.77
C LEU A 89 -10.85 -16.28 17.76
N VAL A 90 -9.70 -15.65 17.54
CA VAL A 90 -8.58 -15.66 18.49
C VAL A 90 -8.99 -15.02 19.82
N GLY A 91 -9.71 -13.90 19.79
CA GLY A 91 -10.22 -13.25 21.00
C GLY A 91 -11.28 -14.08 21.71
N LEU A 92 -12.20 -14.69 20.96
CA LEU A 92 -13.23 -15.56 21.51
C LEU A 92 -12.62 -16.78 22.21
N GLY A 93 -11.60 -17.39 21.59
CA GLY A 93 -10.85 -18.50 22.16
C GLY A 93 -9.95 -18.13 23.33
N SER A 94 -9.58 -16.85 23.50
CA SER A 94 -8.56 -16.47 24.49
C SER A 94 -8.98 -16.75 25.94
N ASN A 95 -10.28 -16.74 26.21
CA ASN A 95 -10.83 -16.95 27.56
C ASN A 95 -10.88 -18.44 27.97
N TYR A 96 -10.54 -19.35 27.06
CA TYR A 96 -10.50 -20.80 27.30
C TYR A 96 -9.09 -21.32 27.66
N PHE A 97 -8.06 -20.48 27.55
CA PHE A 97 -6.71 -20.81 28.03
C PHE A 97 -6.66 -20.69 29.56
N GLY A 98 -7.21 -21.67 30.27
CA GLY A 98 -7.14 -21.78 31.73
C GLY A 98 -8.25 -22.64 32.32
N SER A 99 -7.87 -23.81 32.88
CA SER A 99 -8.79 -24.81 33.43
C SER A 99 -9.35 -24.47 34.82
N ALA A 100 -9.08 -23.28 35.35
CA ALA A 100 -9.46 -22.93 36.72
C ALA A 100 -10.85 -22.23 36.77
N PRO A 101 -11.73 -22.61 37.72
CA PRO A 101 -13.03 -21.97 37.93
C PRO A 101 -12.91 -20.55 38.51
N ARG A 102 -11.74 -20.18 39.04
CA ARG A 102 -11.43 -18.83 39.54
C ARG A 102 -10.56 -18.09 38.54
N VAL A 103 -11.02 -16.92 38.10
CA VAL A 103 -10.29 -16.10 37.13
C VAL A 103 -9.63 -14.94 37.85
N ASN A 104 -8.32 -14.80 37.66
CA ASN A 104 -7.55 -13.71 38.24
C ASN A 104 -7.92 -12.40 37.53
N ILE A 105 -8.26 -11.39 38.34
CA ILE A 105 -8.69 -10.05 37.89
C ILE A 105 -7.62 -9.38 37.00
N LEU A 106 -6.33 -9.50 37.34
CA LEU A 106 -5.24 -8.85 36.60
C LEU A 106 -4.68 -9.69 35.45
N LEU A 107 -4.69 -11.02 35.57
CA LEU A 107 -4.19 -11.93 34.53
C LEU A 107 -5.26 -12.31 33.49
N ASN A 108 -6.38 -11.57 33.46
CA ASN A 108 -7.40 -11.72 32.44
C ASN A 108 -6.85 -11.24 31.07
N PRO A 109 -7.09 -11.96 29.95
CA PRO A 109 -6.74 -11.51 28.60
C PRO A 109 -7.11 -10.06 28.29
N LEU A 110 -8.22 -9.56 28.85
CA LEU A 110 -8.68 -8.19 28.68
C LEU A 110 -7.74 -7.15 29.32
N MET A 111 -7.13 -7.46 30.45
CA MET A 111 -6.15 -6.57 31.10
C MET A 111 -4.87 -6.44 30.29
N ILE A 112 -4.39 -7.55 29.71
CA ILE A 112 -3.24 -7.55 28.79
C ILE A 112 -3.56 -6.67 27.58
N LEU A 113 -4.76 -6.80 27.00
CA LEU A 113 -5.21 -5.96 25.90
C LEU A 113 -5.28 -4.48 26.29
N LEU A 114 -5.77 -4.17 27.48
CA LEU A 114 -5.88 -2.81 27.98
C LEU A 114 -4.49 -2.17 28.13
N CYS A 115 -3.55 -2.85 28.78
CA CYS A 115 -2.16 -2.40 28.88
C CYS A 115 -1.52 -2.18 27.50
N TRP A 116 -1.68 -3.14 26.58
CA TRP A 116 -1.16 -3.00 25.22
C TRP A 116 -1.76 -1.80 24.47
N ASN A 117 -3.07 -1.54 24.66
CA ASN A 117 -3.74 -0.38 24.08
C ASN A 117 -3.15 0.93 24.60
N PHE A 118 -2.97 1.06 25.91
CA PHE A 118 -2.33 2.22 26.52
C PHE A 118 -0.93 2.45 25.94
N THR A 119 -0.11 1.40 25.79
CA THR A 119 1.20 1.49 25.14
C THR A 119 1.10 2.03 23.71
N ILE A 120 0.16 1.53 22.90
CA ILE A 120 -0.04 2.01 21.53
C ILE A 120 -0.47 3.47 21.52
N TYR A 121 -1.36 3.90 22.42
CA TYR A 121 -1.79 5.30 22.49
C TYR A 121 -0.66 6.23 22.90
N LEU A 122 0.17 5.83 23.86
CA LEU A 122 1.38 6.56 24.23
C LEU A 122 2.32 6.69 23.03
N ILE A 123 2.58 5.59 22.29
CA ILE A 123 3.42 5.63 21.09
C ILE A 123 2.84 6.60 20.04
N LEU A 124 1.52 6.59 19.83
CA LEU A 124 0.86 7.48 18.87
C LEU A 124 0.94 8.95 19.30
N LEU A 125 0.78 9.23 20.59
CA LEU A 125 0.83 10.58 21.17
C LEU A 125 2.25 11.17 21.12
N PHE A 126 3.27 10.36 21.41
CA PHE A 126 4.68 10.79 21.41
C PHE A 126 5.41 10.57 20.08
N LYS A 127 4.70 10.14 19.04
CA LYS A 127 5.30 9.88 17.71
C LYS A 127 5.97 11.13 17.10
N GLY A 128 5.42 12.31 17.36
CA GLY A 128 5.93 13.59 16.85
C GLY A 128 7.15 14.14 17.59
N THR A 129 7.39 13.72 18.83
CA THR A 129 8.46 14.22 19.71
C THR A 129 9.60 13.21 19.85
N VAL A 130 9.29 11.92 20.03
CA VAL A 130 10.30 10.87 20.26
C VAL A 130 10.76 10.21 18.95
N PHE A 131 9.84 10.03 18.00
CA PHE A 131 10.10 9.29 16.76
C PHE A 131 10.32 10.18 15.53
N ARG A 132 10.42 11.51 15.69
CA ARG A 132 10.77 12.43 14.59
C ARG A 132 12.18 12.17 14.03
N LYS A 133 13.11 11.72 14.88
CA LYS A 133 14.46 11.27 14.50
C LYS A 133 14.48 9.86 13.91
N TYR A 134 13.48 9.04 14.23
CA TYR A 134 13.25 7.72 13.68
C TYR A 134 12.15 7.79 12.63
N THR A 135 12.38 8.59 11.59
CA THR A 135 11.58 8.52 10.37
C THR A 135 11.40 7.06 9.99
N LEU A 136 10.14 6.65 9.81
CA LEU A 136 9.76 5.33 9.30
C LEU A 136 10.79 4.92 8.24
N PRO A 137 11.43 3.76 8.41
CA PRO A 137 12.61 3.43 7.64
C PRO A 137 12.27 3.51 6.16
N HIS A 138 13.11 4.24 5.43
CA HIS A 138 13.09 4.39 3.98
C HIS A 138 12.78 3.02 3.35
N SER A 139 12.01 2.99 2.25
CA SER A 139 11.44 1.82 1.54
C SER A 139 12.25 0.50 1.42
N ASN A 140 13.53 0.50 1.79
CA ASN A 140 14.43 -0.64 1.93
C ASN A 140 14.10 -1.65 3.07
N THR A 141 13.44 -1.30 4.17
CA THR A 141 13.07 -2.31 5.22
C THR A 141 11.84 -3.12 4.83
N ALA A 142 10.85 -2.52 4.18
CA ALA A 142 9.78 -3.26 3.51
C ALA A 142 10.38 -4.23 2.47
N PHE A 143 11.47 -3.82 1.82
CA PHE A 143 12.26 -4.67 0.92
C PHE A 143 13.01 -5.80 1.65
N LYS A 144 13.51 -5.59 2.87
CA LYS A 144 14.08 -6.68 3.70
C LYS A 144 13.04 -7.73 4.08
N LEU A 145 11.81 -7.34 4.39
CA LEU A 145 10.69 -8.28 4.66
C LEU A 145 10.25 -9.04 3.40
N ILE A 146 10.19 -8.37 2.24
CA ILE A 146 9.92 -9.02 0.94
C ILE A 146 11.08 -9.95 0.54
N ASN A 147 12.32 -9.57 0.85
CA ASN A 147 13.51 -10.42 0.62
C ASN A 147 13.62 -11.58 1.63
N PHE A 148 13.12 -11.42 2.85
CA PHE A 148 12.99 -12.53 3.81
C PHE A 148 12.00 -13.58 3.29
N GLY A 149 10.89 -13.13 2.70
CA GLY A 149 9.98 -14.00 1.94
C GLY A 149 10.62 -14.66 0.72
N ARG A 150 11.65 -14.05 0.10
CA ARG A 150 12.48 -14.69 -0.96
C ARG A 150 13.35 -15.82 -0.42
N SER A 151 13.90 -15.70 0.80
CA SER A 151 14.73 -16.74 1.41
C SER A 151 13.92 -18.02 1.67
N ILE A 152 12.69 -17.88 2.16
CA ILE A 152 11.74 -18.99 2.34
C ILE A 152 11.32 -19.58 0.99
N LYS A 153 11.15 -18.74 -0.04
CA LYS A 153 10.71 -19.16 -1.38
C LYS A 153 11.82 -19.80 -2.22
N ASN A 154 13.09 -19.48 -1.98
CA ASN A 154 14.22 -20.11 -2.67
C ASN A 154 14.40 -21.57 -2.25
N LYS A 155 14.09 -21.93 -1.01
CA LYS A 155 13.99 -23.34 -0.57
C LYS A 155 12.82 -24.07 -1.21
N PHE A 156 11.67 -23.41 -1.39
CA PHE A 156 10.49 -23.99 -2.05
C PHE A 156 10.61 -24.12 -3.58
N ASN A 157 11.49 -23.35 -4.22
CA ASN A 157 11.68 -23.35 -5.67
C ASN A 157 12.44 -24.58 -6.20
N LEU A 158 12.99 -25.43 -5.32
CA LEU A 158 13.57 -26.73 -5.67
C LEU A 158 12.50 -27.80 -5.99
N LEU A 159 11.24 -27.58 -5.58
CA LEU A 159 10.14 -28.54 -5.69
C LEU A 159 9.13 -28.25 -6.83
N PHE A 160 9.31 -27.18 -7.63
CA PHE A 160 8.35 -26.80 -8.68
C PHE A 160 9.03 -26.43 -10.02
N PRO A 161 8.44 -26.80 -11.18
CA PRO A 161 9.13 -26.89 -12.47
C PRO A 161 9.59 -25.56 -13.08
N LYS A 162 10.51 -25.65 -14.05
CA LYS A 162 11.13 -24.54 -14.80
C LYS A 162 10.06 -23.57 -15.34
N LYS A 163 10.05 -22.36 -14.78
CA LYS A 163 9.14 -21.27 -15.17
C LYS A 163 9.47 -20.76 -16.57
N SER A 164 8.45 -20.58 -17.42
CA SER A 164 8.62 -20.01 -18.78
C SER A 164 9.23 -18.61 -18.71
N LYS A 165 10.01 -18.21 -19.73
CA LYS A 165 10.63 -16.86 -19.83
C LYS A 165 9.61 -15.74 -19.57
N LYS A 166 8.41 -15.88 -20.14
CA LYS A 166 7.26 -14.97 -19.93
C LYS A 166 6.85 -14.83 -18.46
N SER A 167 6.72 -15.95 -17.75
CA SER A 167 6.33 -15.93 -16.33
C SER A 167 7.39 -15.30 -15.41
N ILE A 168 8.67 -15.41 -15.79
CA ILE A 168 9.79 -14.75 -15.10
C ILE A 168 9.72 -13.24 -15.32
N LEU A 169 9.51 -12.80 -16.57
CA LEU A 169 9.37 -11.39 -16.92
C LEU A 169 8.19 -10.74 -16.18
N LEU A 170 7.00 -11.35 -16.21
CA LEU A 170 5.83 -10.84 -15.50
C LEU A 170 6.03 -10.78 -13.97
N ARG A 171 6.76 -11.75 -13.41
CA ARG A 171 7.13 -11.74 -11.99
C ARG A 171 8.07 -10.57 -11.68
N ASN A 172 9.06 -10.33 -12.53
CA ASN A 172 10.02 -9.23 -12.37
C ASN A 172 9.32 -7.88 -12.51
N ALA A 173 8.48 -7.71 -13.54
CA ALA A 173 7.61 -6.55 -13.73
C ALA A 173 6.73 -6.30 -12.50
N ARG A 174 6.11 -7.35 -11.94
CA ARG A 174 5.30 -7.24 -10.72
C ARG A 174 6.11 -6.80 -9.50
N ILE A 175 7.30 -7.36 -9.27
CA ILE A 175 8.16 -6.96 -8.15
C ILE A 175 8.56 -5.50 -8.27
N TYR A 176 8.93 -5.09 -9.49
CA TYR A 176 9.31 -3.71 -9.77
C TYR A 176 8.14 -2.74 -9.62
N PHE A 177 6.97 -3.12 -10.12
CA PHE A 177 5.71 -2.41 -9.90
C PHE A 177 5.42 -2.21 -8.40
N ILE A 178 5.54 -3.25 -7.57
CA ILE A 178 5.30 -3.14 -6.12
C ILE A 178 6.23 -2.10 -5.49
N LYS A 179 7.50 -2.08 -5.90
CA LYS A 179 8.47 -1.08 -5.43
C LYS A 179 8.02 0.34 -5.79
N LEU A 180 7.66 0.57 -7.05
CA LEU A 180 7.18 1.88 -7.52
C LEU A 180 5.90 2.30 -6.80
N TRP A 181 4.95 1.37 -6.68
CA TRP A 181 3.68 1.59 -6.02
C TRP A 181 3.85 1.97 -4.55
N LEU A 182 4.67 1.24 -3.79
CA LEU A 182 4.90 1.52 -2.36
C LEU A 182 5.65 2.84 -2.13
N GLN A 183 6.56 3.21 -3.03
CA GLN A 183 7.25 4.51 -2.94
C GLN A 183 6.29 5.67 -3.15
N GLN A 184 5.43 5.58 -4.17
CA GLN A 184 4.47 6.65 -4.49
C GLN A 184 3.29 6.70 -3.52
N THR A 185 2.82 5.55 -3.03
CA THR A 185 1.59 5.45 -2.23
C THR A 185 1.87 5.10 -0.76
N SER A 186 3.05 5.45 -0.24
CA SER A 186 3.47 5.14 1.13
C SER A 186 2.45 5.63 2.17
N THR A 187 1.92 6.84 2.02
CA THR A 187 0.91 7.44 2.91
C THR A 187 -0.45 6.74 2.83
N LEU A 188 -0.89 6.37 1.63
CA LEU A 188 -2.11 5.62 1.39
C LEU A 188 -1.99 4.19 1.92
N SER A 189 -0.86 3.54 1.70
CA SER A 189 -0.55 2.19 2.19
C SER A 189 -0.48 2.15 3.72
N ALA A 190 0.13 3.17 4.34
CA ALA A 190 0.11 3.32 5.80
C ALA A 190 -1.31 3.50 6.33
N ALA A 191 -2.15 4.32 5.70
CA ALA A 191 -3.54 4.52 6.11
C ALA A 191 -4.36 3.22 6.02
N ARG A 192 -4.14 2.41 4.97
CA ARG A 192 -4.76 1.08 4.81
C ARG A 192 -4.32 0.11 5.90
N LEU A 193 -3.02 0.05 6.18
CA LEU A 193 -2.51 -0.81 7.24
C LEU A 193 -3.06 -0.40 8.61
N SER A 194 -3.09 0.91 8.91
CA SER A 194 -3.74 1.44 10.12
C SER A 194 -5.20 1.01 10.20
N PHE A 195 -5.97 1.13 9.12
CA PHE A 195 -7.36 0.66 9.08
C PHE A 195 -7.49 -0.83 9.43
N ILE A 196 -6.67 -1.70 8.82
CA ILE A 196 -6.69 -3.14 9.12
C ILE A 196 -6.34 -3.38 10.60
N LEU A 197 -5.27 -2.77 11.10
CA LEU A 197 -4.80 -3.00 12.47
C LEU A 197 -5.82 -2.52 13.51
N HIS A 198 -6.47 -1.38 13.29
CA HIS A 198 -7.55 -0.92 14.18
C HIS A 198 -8.76 -1.86 14.11
N GLY A 199 -9.15 -2.30 12.90
CA GLY A 199 -10.27 -3.23 12.71
C GLY A 199 -10.01 -4.59 13.34
N MET A 200 -8.80 -5.15 13.18
CA MET A 200 -8.39 -6.40 13.83
C MET A 200 -8.42 -6.29 15.34
N ALA A 201 -7.95 -5.17 15.90
CA ALA A 201 -7.95 -4.96 17.34
C ALA A 201 -9.38 -4.80 17.90
N ILE A 202 -10.27 -4.10 17.19
CA ILE A 202 -11.71 -4.04 17.53
C ILE A 202 -12.31 -5.45 17.52
N ALA A 203 -12.09 -6.20 16.44
CA ALA A 203 -12.61 -7.57 16.30
C ALA A 203 -12.08 -8.50 17.39
N LEU A 204 -10.79 -8.43 17.70
CA LEU A 204 -10.16 -9.16 18.81
C LEU A 204 -10.82 -8.84 20.15
N THR A 205 -10.97 -7.55 20.48
CA THR A 205 -11.61 -7.12 21.73
C THR A 205 -13.06 -7.54 21.80
N CYS A 206 -13.83 -7.42 20.71
CA CYS A 206 -15.19 -7.95 20.64
C CYS A 206 -15.20 -9.47 20.90
N GLY A 207 -14.27 -10.22 20.31
CA GLY A 207 -14.11 -11.65 20.57
C GLY A 207 -13.87 -11.96 22.04
N VAL A 208 -12.93 -11.25 22.68
CA VAL A 208 -12.64 -11.40 24.12
C VAL A 208 -13.87 -11.10 24.97
N VAL A 209 -14.57 -10.00 24.71
CA VAL A 209 -15.78 -9.62 25.47
C VAL A 209 -16.88 -10.66 25.27
N THR A 210 -17.15 -11.08 24.02
CA THR A 210 -18.13 -12.14 23.72
C THR A 210 -17.77 -13.44 24.43
N GLY A 211 -16.50 -13.85 24.41
CA GLY A 211 -16.05 -15.05 25.11
C GLY A 211 -16.22 -14.96 26.63
N LEU A 212 -16.04 -13.77 27.23
CA LEU A 212 -16.30 -13.55 28.66
C LEU A 212 -17.78 -13.71 29.00
N TYR A 213 -18.68 -13.12 28.19
CA TYR A 213 -20.12 -13.28 28.39
C TYR A 213 -20.58 -14.72 28.17
N LEU A 214 -20.13 -15.40 27.11
CA LEU A 214 -20.46 -16.80 26.86
C LEU A 214 -20.02 -17.68 28.03
N ARG A 215 -18.78 -17.49 28.51
CA ARG A 215 -18.28 -18.28 29.64
C ARG A 215 -19.04 -17.97 30.94
N GLY A 216 -19.40 -16.71 31.18
CA GLY A 216 -20.22 -16.31 32.34
C GLY A 216 -21.69 -16.77 32.31
N LEU A 217 -22.23 -17.11 31.13
CA LEU A 217 -23.57 -17.69 31.00
C LEU A 217 -23.62 -19.17 31.39
N PHE A 218 -22.54 -19.91 31.13
CA PHE A 218 -22.48 -21.36 31.34
C PHE A 218 -21.68 -21.79 32.59
N GLN A 219 -20.93 -20.87 33.21
CA GLN A 219 -20.08 -21.15 34.37
C GLN A 219 -20.21 -20.04 35.42
N GLU A 220 -20.22 -20.42 36.70
CA GLU A 220 -20.09 -19.46 37.80
C GLU A 220 -18.70 -18.80 37.76
N TYR A 221 -18.65 -17.59 37.23
CA TYR A 221 -17.42 -16.82 37.12
C TYR A 221 -17.09 -16.17 38.47
N GLN A 222 -16.18 -16.77 39.24
CA GLN A 222 -15.65 -16.13 40.45
C GLN A 222 -14.37 -15.37 40.12
N PHE A 223 -14.42 -14.05 40.25
CA PHE A 223 -13.25 -13.20 40.13
C PHE A 223 -12.56 -13.14 41.48
N ALA A 224 -11.42 -13.80 41.58
CA ALA A 224 -10.65 -13.88 42.81
C ALA A 224 -9.24 -13.34 42.58
N TRP A 225 -8.66 -12.79 43.64
CA TRP A 225 -7.23 -12.52 43.66
C TRP A 225 -6.45 -13.81 43.87
N LEU A 226 -5.60 -14.16 42.91
CA LEU A 226 -4.77 -15.37 42.92
C LEU A 226 -3.29 -15.00 42.73
N SER A 227 -2.73 -14.22 43.64
CA SER A 227 -1.31 -13.89 43.61
C SER A 227 -0.74 -13.74 45.01
N THR A 228 0.57 -14.00 45.11
CA THR A 228 1.37 -13.93 46.34
C THR A 228 1.52 -12.51 46.87
N PHE A 229 1.23 -11.49 46.06
CA PHE A 229 1.31 -10.09 46.46
C PHE A 229 0.06 -9.62 47.22
N ASP A 230 0.23 -8.57 48.04
CA ASP A 230 -0.83 -8.02 48.89
C ASP A 230 -2.04 -7.55 48.08
N LYS A 231 -3.22 -8.03 48.50
CA LYS A 231 -4.53 -7.72 47.93
C LYS A 231 -4.83 -6.21 47.95
N SER A 232 -4.35 -5.48 48.97
CA SER A 232 -4.63 -4.05 49.15
C SER A 232 -4.08 -3.19 48.00
N ILE A 233 -2.86 -3.50 47.54
CA ILE A 233 -2.15 -2.78 46.48
C ILE A 233 -2.86 -2.96 45.14
N ILE A 234 -3.25 -4.19 44.80
CA ILE A 234 -3.93 -4.48 43.54
C ILE A 234 -5.35 -3.92 43.52
N MET A 235 -6.08 -3.98 44.63
CA MET A 235 -7.40 -3.36 44.69
C MET A 235 -7.31 -1.85 44.46
N SER A 236 -6.24 -1.22 44.96
CA SER A 236 -5.94 0.19 44.72
C SER A 236 -5.60 0.46 43.24
N LEU A 237 -4.78 -0.39 42.61
CA LEU A 237 -4.47 -0.30 41.18
C LEU A 237 -5.73 -0.49 40.31
N GLY A 238 -6.57 -1.47 40.66
CA GLY A 238 -7.85 -1.72 40.01
C GLY A 238 -8.76 -0.50 40.10
N LYS A 239 -8.85 0.15 41.26
CA LYS A 239 -9.60 1.41 41.41
C LYS A 239 -9.09 2.48 40.45
N VAL A 240 -7.79 2.67 40.29
CA VAL A 240 -7.24 3.65 39.35
C VAL A 240 -7.62 3.31 37.90
N ILE A 241 -7.49 2.05 37.50
CA ILE A 241 -7.77 1.59 36.14
C ILE A 241 -9.27 1.69 35.81
N PHE A 242 -10.14 1.29 36.74
CA PHE A 242 -11.58 1.26 36.54
C PHE A 242 -12.29 2.57 36.91
N ALA A 243 -11.63 3.50 37.63
CA ALA A 243 -12.24 4.73 38.12
C ALA A 243 -12.92 5.57 37.03
N PRO A 244 -12.31 5.84 35.87
CA PRO A 244 -12.98 6.61 34.81
C PRO A 244 -14.28 5.95 34.34
N VAL A 245 -14.30 4.61 34.26
CA VAL A 245 -15.49 3.86 33.82
C VAL A 245 -16.54 3.84 34.91
N LEU A 246 -16.15 3.59 36.17
CA LEU A 246 -17.03 3.60 37.33
C LEU A 246 -17.67 4.98 37.53
N PHE A 247 -16.91 6.05 37.34
CA PHE A 247 -17.41 7.41 37.37
C PHE A 247 -18.47 7.65 36.28
N LEU A 248 -18.21 7.21 35.05
CA LEU A 248 -19.14 7.36 33.92
C LEU A 248 -20.45 6.61 34.13
N ILE A 249 -20.40 5.40 34.71
CA ILE A 249 -21.60 4.59 34.97
C ILE A 249 -22.21 4.87 36.36
N GLN A 250 -21.66 5.81 37.13
CA GLN A 250 -22.04 6.11 38.51
C GLN A 250 -22.12 4.86 39.40
N GLY A 251 -21.17 3.94 39.22
CA GLY A 251 -21.16 2.62 39.85
C GLY A 251 -20.08 2.46 40.92
N ASN A 252 -20.20 1.40 41.71
CA ASN A 252 -19.20 0.98 42.70
C ASN A 252 -18.41 -0.24 42.21
N MET A 253 -17.22 -0.43 42.79
CA MET A 253 -16.41 -1.62 42.51
C MET A 253 -17.18 -2.89 42.91
N PRO A 254 -17.35 -3.88 42.00
CA PRO A 254 -18.06 -5.11 42.32
C PRO A 254 -17.34 -5.93 43.40
N LYS A 255 -18.13 -6.65 44.22
CA LYS A 255 -17.58 -7.65 45.16
C LYS A 255 -17.07 -8.88 44.38
N GLU A 256 -16.12 -9.63 44.94
CA GLU A 256 -15.48 -10.78 44.26
C GLU A 256 -16.47 -11.88 43.84
N ASN A 257 -17.55 -12.07 44.62
CA ASN A 257 -18.61 -13.02 44.33
C ASN A 257 -19.61 -12.54 43.27
N MET A 258 -19.53 -11.29 42.82
CA MET A 258 -20.45 -10.71 41.83
C MET A 258 -19.90 -10.85 40.40
N GLY A 259 -19.82 -12.10 39.92
CA GLY A 259 -19.24 -12.43 38.61
C GLY A 259 -19.80 -11.63 37.43
N ALA A 260 -21.13 -11.53 37.34
CA ALA A 260 -21.80 -10.76 36.28
C ALA A 260 -21.45 -9.27 36.31
N ALA A 261 -21.40 -8.65 37.49
CA ALA A 261 -21.06 -7.24 37.63
C ALA A 261 -19.60 -6.96 37.20
N TRP A 262 -18.68 -7.90 37.47
CA TRP A 262 -17.32 -7.83 36.96
C TRP A 262 -17.26 -7.93 35.43
N ILE A 263 -18.02 -8.85 34.82
CA ILE A 263 -18.08 -8.98 33.35
C ILE A 263 -18.57 -7.67 32.73
N HIS A 264 -19.62 -7.06 33.28
CA HIS A 264 -20.11 -5.76 32.81
C HIS A 264 -19.07 -4.64 32.96
N LEU A 265 -18.37 -4.58 34.10
CA LEU A 265 -17.32 -3.59 34.31
C LEU A 265 -16.15 -3.77 33.32
N PHE A 266 -15.72 -5.00 33.09
CA PHE A 266 -14.69 -5.33 32.10
C PHE A 266 -15.14 -4.96 30.68
N ALA A 267 -16.38 -5.29 30.32
CA ALA A 267 -16.95 -4.95 29.01
C ALA A 267 -17.04 -3.43 28.83
N ALA A 268 -17.54 -2.70 29.83
CA ALA A 268 -17.59 -1.23 29.81
C ALA A 268 -16.19 -0.61 29.67
N SER A 269 -15.20 -1.18 30.35
CA SER A 269 -13.80 -0.75 30.26
C SER A 269 -13.19 -1.02 28.89
N ALA A 270 -13.48 -2.18 28.30
CA ALA A 270 -13.08 -2.48 26.93
C ALA A 270 -13.73 -1.52 25.92
N VAL A 271 -15.02 -1.19 26.10
CA VAL A 271 -15.69 -0.18 25.27
C VAL A 271 -15.01 1.18 25.38
N PHE A 272 -14.80 1.65 26.61
CA PHE A 272 -14.28 2.99 26.87
C PHE A 272 -12.81 3.15 26.45
N TYR A 273 -11.93 2.25 26.86
CA TYR A 273 -10.49 2.37 26.62
C TYR A 273 -10.04 1.82 25.27
N ILE A 274 -10.74 0.83 24.72
CA ILE A 274 -10.27 0.12 23.52
C ILE A 274 -11.18 0.43 22.34
N LEU A 275 -12.46 0.05 22.40
CA LEU A 275 -13.33 0.10 21.24
C LEU A 275 -13.55 1.54 20.78
N LEU A 276 -13.95 2.44 21.68
CA LEU A 276 -14.30 3.82 21.33
C LEU A 276 -13.12 4.58 20.67
N PRO A 277 -11.91 4.64 21.26
CA PRO A 277 -10.77 5.28 20.61
C PRO A 277 -10.38 4.59 19.30
N ARG A 278 -10.43 3.26 19.23
CA ARG A 278 -10.09 2.53 18.00
C ARG A 278 -11.10 2.75 16.89
N PHE A 279 -12.38 2.87 17.20
CA PHE A 279 -13.41 3.22 16.21
C PHE A 279 -13.11 4.60 15.63
N LEU A 280 -12.80 5.59 16.47
CA LEU A 280 -12.40 6.93 15.99
C LEU A 280 -11.17 6.87 15.06
N LEU A 281 -10.13 6.12 15.43
CA LEU A 281 -8.93 5.94 14.60
C LEU A 281 -9.20 5.16 13.31
N LEU A 282 -10.12 4.19 13.35
CA LEU A 282 -10.58 3.43 12.18
C LEU A 282 -11.31 4.36 11.20
N PHE A 283 -12.25 5.18 11.68
CA PHE A 283 -12.96 6.18 10.88
C PHE A 283 -12.00 7.21 10.29
N HIS A 284 -11.06 7.71 11.08
CA HIS A 284 -10.03 8.63 10.59
C HIS A 284 -9.19 7.99 9.47
N SER A 285 -8.76 6.74 9.66
CA SER A 285 -8.02 5.99 8.64
C SER A 285 -8.87 5.79 7.37
N ARG A 286 -10.16 5.46 7.51
CA ARG A 286 -11.09 5.29 6.38
C ARG A 286 -11.29 6.59 5.59
N TYR A 287 -11.43 7.71 6.29
CA TYR A 287 -11.50 9.04 5.70
C TYR A 287 -10.21 9.37 4.93
N LYS A 288 -9.05 9.16 5.55
CA LYS A 288 -7.74 9.38 4.93
C LYS A 288 -7.55 8.53 3.68
N ILE A 289 -7.97 7.27 3.69
CA ILE A 289 -7.97 6.39 2.51
C ILE A 289 -8.83 6.98 1.40
N LYS A 290 -10.08 7.40 1.69
CA LYS A 290 -11.01 7.98 0.70
C LYS A 290 -10.46 9.26 0.08
N LYS A 291 -9.80 10.11 0.89
CA LYS A 291 -9.16 11.33 0.42
C LYS A 291 -7.95 11.02 -0.48
N LEU A 292 -7.01 10.22 0.02
CA LEU A 292 -5.75 9.90 -0.69
C LEU A 292 -5.96 9.04 -1.94
N SER A 293 -6.97 8.17 -1.98
CA SER A 293 -7.27 7.36 -3.15
C SER A 293 -7.79 8.18 -4.34
N ARG A 294 -8.33 9.39 -4.07
CA ARG A 294 -8.83 10.32 -5.10
C ARG A 294 -7.73 11.23 -5.65
N SER A 295 -6.67 11.47 -4.87
CA SER A 295 -5.57 12.38 -5.19
C SER A 295 -4.24 11.65 -5.44
N ILE A 296 -4.29 10.51 -6.12
CA ILE A 296 -3.06 9.78 -6.47
C ILE A 296 -2.36 10.53 -7.60
N GLU A 297 -1.41 11.37 -7.24
CA GLU A 297 -0.51 12.04 -8.17
C GLU A 297 0.80 11.25 -8.29
N PRO A 298 1.28 11.03 -9.51
CA PRO A 298 2.62 10.49 -9.76
C PRO A 298 3.71 11.43 -9.24
N ASN A 299 4.52 10.94 -8.30
CA ASN A 299 5.65 11.72 -7.81
C ASN A 299 6.77 11.71 -8.85
N MET A 300 6.86 12.80 -9.62
CA MET A 300 7.84 13.00 -10.69
C MET A 300 9.27 13.21 -10.20
N THR A 301 9.50 13.33 -8.89
CA THR A 301 10.84 13.57 -8.31
C THR A 301 11.64 12.29 -8.06
N LEU A 302 11.04 11.10 -8.25
CA LEU A 302 11.78 9.85 -8.06
C LEU A 302 13.01 9.82 -8.99
N PRO A 303 14.20 9.38 -8.51
CA PRO A 303 15.46 9.41 -9.28
C PRO A 303 15.37 8.79 -10.67
N ILE A 304 14.44 7.86 -10.83
CA ILE A 304 14.20 7.20 -12.11
C ILE A 304 13.54 8.10 -13.16
N PHE A 305 12.76 9.11 -12.77
CA PHE A 305 12.27 10.13 -13.71
C PHE A 305 13.37 11.12 -14.08
N LYS A 306 14.41 11.29 -13.26
CA LYS A 306 15.57 12.13 -13.61
C LYS A 306 16.40 11.51 -14.74
N LYS A 307 16.54 10.18 -14.78
CA LYS A 307 17.29 9.46 -15.83
C LYS A 307 16.73 9.70 -17.25
N TRP A 308 15.43 9.98 -17.36
CA TRP A 308 14.76 10.21 -18.64
C TRP A 308 14.51 11.70 -18.93
N ARG A 309 14.84 12.60 -17.99
CA ARG A 309 14.66 14.06 -18.10
C ARG A 309 15.92 14.78 -18.57
N SER A 310 17.07 14.08 -18.61
CA SER A 310 18.37 14.66 -18.95
C SER A 310 18.66 14.71 -20.43
N ASP A 311 17.95 13.94 -21.25
CA ASP A 311 18.34 13.75 -22.64
C ASP A 311 17.44 14.62 -23.50
N SER A 312 17.97 15.78 -23.90
CA SER A 312 17.33 16.62 -24.93
C SER A 312 17.05 15.76 -26.15
N VAL A 313 15.78 15.65 -26.56
CA VAL A 313 15.43 14.84 -27.72
C VAL A 313 15.94 15.56 -28.97
N ILE A 314 16.85 14.92 -29.69
CA ILE A 314 17.40 15.46 -30.95
C ILE A 314 16.51 14.99 -32.10
N PHE A 315 15.86 15.95 -32.76
CA PHE A 315 15.08 15.74 -33.96
C PHE A 315 15.95 16.06 -35.18
N ASP A 316 16.16 15.07 -36.05
CA ASP A 316 16.76 15.30 -37.35
C ASP A 316 15.62 15.47 -38.36
N LEU A 317 15.40 16.69 -38.83
CA LEU A 317 14.40 17.02 -39.84
C LEU A 317 15.05 16.95 -41.23
N TYR A 318 14.61 15.99 -42.02
CA TYR A 318 15.06 15.79 -43.38
C TYR A 318 14.04 16.38 -44.35
N LEU A 319 14.47 17.44 -45.01
CA LEU A 319 13.70 18.18 -46.01
C LEU A 319 14.03 17.62 -47.39
N TYR A 320 13.04 17.02 -48.03
CA TYR A 320 13.22 16.43 -49.35
C TYR A 320 12.54 17.31 -50.40
N SER A 321 13.32 17.99 -51.24
CA SER A 321 12.84 18.87 -52.32
C SER A 321 11.98 20.08 -51.87
N TYR A 322 11.82 20.29 -50.57
CA TYR A 322 11.12 21.43 -49.98
C TYR A 322 12.09 22.35 -49.21
N THR A 323 11.89 23.66 -49.34
CA THR A 323 12.51 24.65 -48.46
C THR A 323 11.50 25.07 -47.40
N LEU A 324 11.85 24.89 -46.12
CA LEU A 324 11.02 25.39 -45.02
C LEU A 324 11.15 26.91 -44.97
N ASN A 325 10.04 27.61 -45.22
CA ASN A 325 9.95 29.04 -44.98
C ASN A 325 10.03 29.32 -43.46
N ASP A 326 10.59 30.46 -43.06
CA ASP A 326 10.82 30.84 -41.66
C ASP A 326 9.54 30.77 -40.82
N LYS A 327 8.39 31.11 -41.42
CA LYS A 327 7.07 30.99 -40.77
C LYS A 327 6.69 29.56 -40.41
N ASN A 328 6.99 28.60 -41.28
CA ASN A 328 6.66 27.19 -41.05
C ASN A 328 7.64 26.54 -40.06
N LEU A 329 8.91 26.98 -40.08
CA LEU A 329 9.91 26.56 -39.10
C LEU A 329 9.53 27.07 -37.70
N LEU A 330 9.04 28.30 -37.59
CA LEU A 330 8.52 28.85 -36.34
C LEU A 330 7.32 28.04 -35.82
N LEU A 331 6.33 27.74 -36.67
CA LEU A 331 5.17 26.92 -36.29
C LEU A 331 5.55 25.51 -35.85
N LEU A 332 6.54 24.90 -36.52
CA LEU A 332 7.07 23.60 -36.15
C LEU A 332 7.77 23.67 -34.79
N ASN A 333 8.58 24.69 -34.55
CA ASN A 333 9.22 24.92 -33.25
C ASN A 333 8.18 25.18 -32.15
N GLU A 334 7.14 25.97 -32.40
CA GLU A 334 6.04 26.18 -31.44
C GLU A 334 5.27 24.87 -31.15
N ALA A 335 5.03 24.05 -32.16
CA ALA A 335 4.39 22.75 -31.99
C ALA A 335 5.28 21.78 -31.19
N LEU A 336 6.57 21.71 -31.51
CA LEU A 336 7.55 20.90 -30.79
C LEU A 336 7.73 21.39 -29.36
N GLU A 337 7.77 22.69 -29.13
CA GLU A 337 7.85 23.30 -27.80
C GLU A 337 6.57 23.03 -26.99
N ARG A 338 5.40 23.10 -27.62
CA ARG A 338 4.13 22.73 -26.99
C ARG A 338 4.10 21.25 -26.58
N VAL A 339 4.84 20.37 -27.26
CA VAL A 339 4.89 18.93 -26.93
C VAL A 339 6.05 18.58 -26.00
N PHE A 340 7.27 19.03 -26.27
CA PHE A 340 8.52 18.68 -25.59
C PHE A 340 9.08 19.77 -24.65
N GLY A 341 8.43 20.95 -24.56
CA GLY A 341 8.94 22.09 -23.80
C GLY A 341 10.24 22.65 -24.40
N HIS A 342 11.15 23.17 -23.59
CA HIS A 342 12.47 23.62 -24.04
C HIS A 342 13.53 22.50 -24.14
N GLN A 343 13.12 21.23 -24.02
CA GLN A 343 14.05 20.09 -23.93
C GLN A 343 14.17 19.34 -25.27
N TYR A 344 14.24 20.07 -26.39
CA TYR A 344 14.45 19.50 -27.72
C TYR A 344 15.55 20.27 -28.48
N LYS A 345 16.20 19.57 -29.42
CA LYS A 345 17.13 20.19 -30.39
C LYS A 345 16.72 19.77 -31.79
N LEU A 346 16.27 20.73 -32.60
CA LEU A 346 15.96 20.50 -34.01
C LEU A 346 17.22 20.70 -34.85
N ILE A 347 17.57 19.70 -35.65
CA ILE A 347 18.66 19.76 -36.63
C ILE A 347 18.01 19.59 -38.01
N THR A 348 18.04 20.64 -38.82
CA THR A 348 17.51 20.62 -40.18
C THR A 348 18.60 20.19 -41.17
N LYS A 349 18.30 19.23 -42.02
CA LYS A 349 19.17 18.80 -43.13
C LYS A 349 18.36 18.74 -44.42
N ASN A 350 18.83 19.43 -45.45
CA ASN A 350 18.31 19.28 -46.80
C ASN A 350 18.98 18.06 -47.43
N ILE A 351 18.18 17.15 -48.00
CA ILE A 351 18.67 16.00 -48.75
C ILE A 351 18.34 16.21 -50.21
N GLN A 352 19.33 16.05 -51.09
CA GLN A 352 19.11 16.07 -52.54
C GLN A 352 18.82 14.67 -53.09
N TRP A 353 18.11 14.61 -54.21
CA TRP A 353 17.83 13.36 -54.91
C TRP A 353 19.12 12.62 -55.28
N GLY A 354 19.24 11.37 -54.86
CA GLY A 354 20.44 10.54 -55.08
C GLY A 354 21.46 10.55 -53.94
N GLU A 355 21.30 11.39 -52.91
CA GLU A 355 22.12 11.31 -51.71
C GLU A 355 21.68 10.16 -50.80
N ASN A 356 22.65 9.37 -50.33
CA ASN A 356 22.38 8.32 -49.35
C ASN A 356 21.90 8.94 -48.03
N LEU A 357 20.74 8.50 -47.53
CA LEU A 357 20.33 8.76 -46.15
C LEU A 357 21.51 8.41 -45.22
N PRO A 358 21.89 9.29 -44.27
CA PRO A 358 23.01 9.00 -43.38
C PRO A 358 22.77 7.64 -42.70
N LYS A 359 23.75 6.73 -42.82
CA LYS A 359 23.70 5.37 -42.24
C LYS A 359 23.46 5.36 -40.72
N LEU A 360 23.56 6.51 -40.05
CA LEU A 360 23.16 6.72 -38.66
C LEU A 360 21.67 7.09 -38.56
N LEU A 361 20.79 6.13 -38.80
CA LEU A 361 19.58 6.02 -37.96
C LEU A 361 20.03 5.49 -36.59
N ASN A 362 20.87 6.26 -35.89
CA ASN A 362 21.26 5.95 -34.54
C ASN A 362 19.99 6.00 -33.68
N GLN A 363 19.81 4.99 -32.84
CA GLN A 363 18.62 4.75 -32.01
C GLN A 363 18.25 5.90 -31.04
N GLU A 364 19.09 6.94 -30.98
CA GLU A 364 18.96 8.14 -30.14
C GLU A 364 18.38 9.37 -30.85
N ARG A 365 18.24 9.37 -32.19
CA ARG A 365 17.68 10.50 -32.95
C ARG A 365 16.37 10.12 -33.61
N ILE A 366 15.38 11.01 -33.54
CA ILE A 366 14.08 10.78 -34.16
C ILE A 366 14.09 11.44 -35.55
N PRO A 367 14.08 10.66 -36.64
CA PRO A 367 13.99 11.23 -37.99
C PRO A 367 12.56 11.72 -38.22
N MET A 368 12.43 12.97 -38.69
CA MET A 368 11.19 13.48 -39.28
C MET A 368 11.44 13.77 -40.75
N PHE A 369 10.57 13.26 -41.61
CA PHE A 369 10.64 13.48 -43.06
C PHE A 369 9.52 14.44 -43.45
N CYS A 370 9.88 15.53 -44.10
CA CYS A 370 8.95 16.53 -44.63
C CYS A 370 9.11 16.66 -46.14
#